data_AF-A0A8J7LFG9-F1
#
_entry.id   AF-A0A8J7LFG9-F1
#
_cell.length_a   1.000
_cell.length_b   1.000
_cell.length_c   1.000
_cell.angle_alpha   90.00
_cell.angle_beta   90.00
_cell.angle_gamma   90.00
#
_symmetry.space_group_name_H-M   'P 1'
#
loop_
_entity.id
_entity.type
_entity.pdbx_description
1 polymer ?
#
loop_
_entity_poly.entity_id
_entity_poly.type
_entity_poly.pdbx_seq_one_letter_code
_entity_poly.pdbx_strand_id
1 'polypeptide(L)'
;MFKISLIAGLLNSATVTTTLALATIIFYPSKTLSQTPSEGQNTIPQAGCLSGYPDRTYQGSRPVMRYEFAAGLNTCLDRLNQLLPANRADLATKEDLEILLKRQRELNQQLRELNERVDTQDR
;
A
#
# COMPACT_ATOMS: atom_id res chain seq x y z
N MET A 1 38.41 2.45 -37.01
CA MET A 1 37.69 2.22 -38.28
C MET A 1 37.04 0.84 -38.21
N PHE A 2 35.85 0.74 -37.60
CA PHE A 2 35.05 -0.49 -37.55
C PHE A 2 33.62 -0.11 -37.94
N LYS A 3 33.20 -0.57 -39.12
CA LYS A 3 31.88 -0.29 -39.72
C LYS A 3 30.81 -1.02 -38.94
N ILE A 4 29.91 -0.29 -38.28
CA ILE A 4 28.62 -0.82 -37.82
C ILE A 4 27.70 -0.85 -39.05
N SER A 5 27.84 -1.90 -39.85
CA SER A 5 26.94 -2.14 -40.97
C SER A 5 25.65 -2.78 -40.43
N LEU A 6 24.54 -2.13 -40.76
CA LEU A 6 23.15 -2.55 -40.53
C LEU A 6 22.96 -4.07 -40.62
N ILE A 7 22.50 -4.68 -39.54
CA ILE A 7 21.71 -5.93 -39.57
C ILE A 7 20.24 -5.56 -39.34
N ALA A 8 19.74 -4.62 -40.15
CA ALA A 8 18.33 -4.22 -40.16
C ALA A 8 17.49 -5.12 -41.10
N GLY A 9 17.86 -6.40 -41.22
CA GLY A 9 17.47 -7.22 -42.36
C GLY A 9 16.56 -8.43 -42.11
N LEU A 10 16.36 -8.92 -40.87
CA LEU A 10 15.68 -10.21 -40.65
C LEU A 10 14.98 -10.32 -39.28
N LEU A 11 14.14 -9.37 -38.89
CA LEU A 11 13.27 -9.52 -37.72
C LEU A 11 11.82 -9.34 -38.14
N ASN A 12 11.13 -10.47 -38.37
CA ASN A 12 9.67 -10.49 -38.45
C ASN A 12 9.10 -9.87 -37.17
N SER A 13 8.02 -9.09 -37.27
CA SER A 13 7.38 -8.39 -36.14
C SER A 13 7.08 -9.31 -34.94
N ALA A 14 6.90 -10.61 -35.17
CA ALA A 14 6.72 -11.65 -34.14
C ALA A 14 7.98 -11.97 -33.31
N THR A 15 9.17 -11.67 -33.83
CA THR A 15 10.46 -11.91 -33.15
C THR A 15 10.91 -10.72 -32.28
N VAL A 16 10.43 -9.51 -32.58
CA VAL A 16 10.70 -8.31 -31.77
C VAL A 16 9.88 -8.34 -30.48
N THR A 17 8.63 -8.79 -30.53
CA THR A 17 7.76 -8.88 -29.33
C THR A 17 8.23 -9.95 -28.35
N THR A 18 8.69 -11.10 -28.84
CA THR A 18 9.19 -12.20 -28.00
C THR A 18 10.53 -11.88 -27.36
N THR A 19 11.42 -11.15 -28.05
CA THR A 19 12.70 -10.69 -27.48
C THR A 19 12.53 -9.55 -26.47
N LEU A 20 11.59 -8.63 -26.69
CA LEU A 20 11.26 -7.59 -25.69
C LEU A 20 10.68 -8.20 -24.40
N ALA A 21 9.81 -9.21 -24.52
CA ALA A 21 9.19 -9.88 -23.36
C ALA A 21 10.19 -10.69 -22.54
N LEU A 22 11.23 -11.25 -23.15
CA LEU A 22 12.31 -11.90 -22.41
C LEU A 22 13.25 -10.89 -21.74
N ALA A 23 13.48 -9.73 -22.37
CA ALA A 23 14.35 -8.68 -21.83
C ALA A 23 13.79 -8.04 -20.56
N THR A 24 12.46 -7.95 -20.41
CA THR A 24 11.83 -7.46 -19.16
C THR A 24 12.00 -8.41 -17.98
N ILE A 25 12.25 -9.70 -18.20
CA ILE A 25 12.50 -10.69 -17.12
C ILE A 25 13.96 -10.61 -16.63
N ILE A 26 14.91 -10.25 -17.49
CA ILE A 26 16.35 -10.22 -17.17
C ILE A 26 16.76 -8.88 -16.54
N PHE A 27 16.22 -7.75 -17.01
CA PHE A 27 16.59 -6.41 -16.51
C PHE A 27 15.76 -5.94 -15.32
N TYR A 28 14.54 -6.46 -15.13
CA TYR A 28 13.78 -6.28 -13.91
C TYR A 28 13.84 -7.59 -13.13
N PRO A 29 14.84 -7.78 -12.25
CA PRO A 29 14.74 -8.87 -11.30
C PRO A 29 13.46 -8.61 -10.52
N SER A 30 12.48 -9.47 -10.74
CA SER A 30 11.33 -9.60 -9.87
C SER A 30 11.90 -9.92 -8.51
N LYS A 31 12.16 -8.89 -7.69
CA LYS A 31 12.17 -9.05 -6.25
C LYS A 31 10.82 -9.67 -5.95
N THR A 32 10.90 -10.95 -5.69
CA THR A 32 9.80 -11.88 -5.52
C THR A 32 8.78 -11.30 -4.55
N LEU A 33 7.51 -11.62 -4.81
CA LEU A 33 6.25 -11.23 -4.16
C LEU A 33 6.14 -11.35 -2.60
N SER A 34 7.24 -11.26 -1.86
CA SER A 34 7.28 -11.37 -0.39
C SER A 34 7.80 -10.12 0.33
N GLN A 35 8.13 -9.04 -0.39
CA GLN A 35 8.60 -7.79 0.22
C GLN A 35 7.75 -6.61 -0.26
N THR A 36 6.57 -6.44 0.34
CA THR A 36 6.06 -5.08 0.53
C THR A 36 6.90 -4.45 1.65
N PRO A 37 7.58 -3.30 1.43
CA PRO A 37 8.03 -2.50 2.54
C PRO A 37 6.76 -1.97 3.20
N SER A 38 6.46 -2.44 4.41
CA SER A 38 5.46 -1.81 5.27
C SER A 38 6.01 -0.45 5.71
N GLU A 39 6.00 0.52 4.80
CA GLU A 39 6.24 1.92 5.16
C GLU A 39 4.93 2.49 5.67
N GLY A 40 4.77 2.26 6.96
CA GLY A 40 3.65 2.65 7.78
C GLY A 40 3.97 2.04 9.12
N GLN A 41 4.41 2.86 10.06
CA GLN A 41 4.34 2.52 11.48
C GLN A 41 2.85 2.36 11.83
N ASN A 42 2.24 1.27 11.37
CA ASN A 42 1.02 0.77 11.95
C ASN A 42 1.45 0.11 13.26
N THR A 43 1.74 0.95 14.26
CA THR A 43 1.75 0.57 15.67
C THR A 43 0.31 0.36 16.14
N ILE A 44 -0.49 -0.35 15.36
CA ILE A 44 -1.66 -0.98 15.89
C ILE A 44 -1.21 -2.40 16.23
N PRO A 45 -0.95 -2.73 17.52
CA PRO A 45 -0.89 -4.11 17.94
C PRO A 45 -2.28 -4.71 17.73
N GLN A 46 -2.60 -5.14 16.51
CA GLN A 46 -3.83 -5.87 16.28
C GLN A 46 -3.62 -7.33 16.69
N ALA A 47 -4.66 -7.84 17.36
CA ALA A 47 -4.88 -9.22 17.78
C ALA A 47 -4.35 -9.60 19.17
N GLY A 48 -5.11 -9.21 20.20
CA GLY A 48 -5.08 -9.88 21.49
C GLY A 48 -6.36 -9.74 22.32
N CYS A 49 -7.51 -9.35 21.74
CA CYS A 49 -8.77 -9.32 22.52
C CYS A 49 -9.26 -10.75 22.84
N LEU A 50 -8.96 -11.70 21.96
CA LEU A 50 -9.23 -13.12 22.13
C LEU A 50 -7.93 -13.79 22.58
N SER A 51 -7.60 -13.57 23.85
CA SER A 51 -6.46 -14.20 24.51
C SER A 51 -6.96 -15.37 25.35
N GLY A 52 -7.09 -16.55 24.75
CA GLY A 52 -7.29 -17.84 25.45
C GLY A 52 -8.10 -17.77 26.75
N TYR A 53 -7.58 -18.41 27.80
CA TYR A 53 -8.12 -18.29 29.16
C TYR A 53 -7.53 -17.06 29.89
N PRO A 54 -8.21 -16.50 30.92
CA PRO A 54 -7.74 -15.32 31.67
C PRO A 54 -6.37 -15.49 32.35
N ASP A 55 -5.99 -16.73 32.65
CA ASP A 55 -4.70 -17.11 33.22
C ASP A 55 -3.56 -17.17 32.17
N ARG A 56 -3.87 -16.86 30.90
CA ARG A 56 -2.98 -16.96 29.73
C ARG A 56 -2.47 -18.38 29.47
N THR A 57 -3.16 -19.38 29.99
CA THR A 57 -2.83 -20.79 29.76
C THR A 57 -3.58 -21.34 28.56
N TYR A 58 -2.98 -22.30 27.86
CA TYR A 58 -3.63 -23.09 26.83
C TYR A 58 -4.13 -24.41 27.42
N GLN A 59 -5.45 -24.61 27.49
CA GLN A 59 -6.05 -25.86 27.97
C GLN A 59 -6.49 -26.75 26.80
N GLY A 60 -5.54 -27.18 25.96
CA GLY A 60 -5.81 -27.97 24.76
C GLY A 60 -6.38 -29.37 25.02
N SER A 61 -6.29 -29.87 26.26
CA SER A 61 -6.88 -31.16 26.68
C SER A 61 -8.39 -31.08 26.93
N ARG A 62 -8.97 -29.87 26.97
CA ARG A 62 -10.39 -29.66 27.24
C ARG A 62 -11.06 -29.01 26.01
N PRO A 63 -12.17 -29.56 25.51
CA PRO A 63 -12.93 -28.92 24.45
C PRO A 63 -13.55 -27.62 24.96
N VAL A 64 -13.55 -26.59 24.11
CA VAL A 64 -14.24 -25.32 24.40
C VAL A 64 -15.73 -25.49 24.18
N MET A 65 -16.54 -25.08 25.15
CA MET A 65 -18.00 -25.06 24.99
C MET A 65 -18.44 -23.84 24.17
N ARG A 66 -19.53 -23.97 23.41
CA ARG A 66 -20.09 -22.85 22.61
C ARG A 66 -20.34 -21.59 23.45
N TYR A 67 -20.77 -21.75 24.69
CA TYR A 67 -21.01 -20.65 25.64
C TYR A 67 -19.72 -19.97 26.11
N GLU A 68 -18.65 -20.74 26.31
CA GLU A 68 -17.34 -20.21 26.71
C GLU A 68 -16.75 -19.36 25.59
N PHE A 69 -16.89 -19.85 24.35
CA PHE A 69 -16.51 -19.07 23.18
C PHE A 69 -17.35 -17.79 23.04
N ALA A 70 -18.67 -17.87 23.22
CA ALA A 70 -19.55 -16.71 23.14
C ALA A 70 -19.23 -15.65 24.20
N ALA A 71 -18.90 -16.06 25.43
CA ALA A 71 -18.47 -15.16 26.49
C ALA A 71 -17.13 -14.49 26.13
N GLY A 72 -16.14 -15.25 25.68
CA GLY A 72 -14.85 -14.70 25.24
C GLY A 72 -14.98 -13.73 24.05
N LEU A 73 -15.87 -14.03 23.10
CA LEU A 73 -16.17 -13.15 21.98
C LEU A 73 -16.87 -11.86 22.42
N ASN A 74 -17.87 -11.95 23.31
CA ASN A 74 -18.56 -10.77 23.83
C ASN A 74 -17.59 -9.80 24.52
N THR A 75 -16.70 -10.33 25.36
CA THR A 75 -15.65 -9.54 26.00
C THR A 75 -14.71 -8.87 24.98
N CYS A 76 -14.35 -9.57 23.89
CA CYS A 76 -13.57 -8.95 22.82
C CYS A 76 -14.33 -7.80 22.14
N LEU A 77 -15.62 -7.98 21.83
CA LEU A 77 -16.45 -6.95 21.21
C LEU A 77 -16.57 -5.71 22.09
N ASP A 78 -16.75 -5.88 23.41
CA ASP A 78 -16.78 -4.77 24.36
C ASP A 78 -15.44 -4.02 24.38
N ARG A 79 -14.32 -4.74 24.33
CA ARG A 79 -12.98 -4.12 24.26
C ARG A 79 -12.78 -3.36 22.96
N LEU A 80 -13.24 -3.89 21.83
CA LEU A 80 -13.18 -3.19 20.54
C LEU A 80 -13.97 -1.88 20.58
N ASN A 81 -15.17 -1.89 21.16
CA ASN A 81 -15.99 -0.69 21.32
C ASN A 81 -15.29 0.42 22.14
N GLN A 82 -14.43 0.05 23.10
CA GLN A 82 -13.62 1.01 23.87
C GLN A 82 -12.41 1.54 23.09
N LEU A 83 -11.82 0.73 22.20
CA LEU A 83 -10.62 1.09 21.45
C LEU A 83 -10.95 1.88 20.16
N LEU A 84 -12.15 1.69 19.60
CA LEU A 84 -12.59 2.37 18.38
C LEU A 84 -12.58 3.91 18.47
N PRO A 85 -13.06 4.56 19.56
CA PRO A 85 -12.99 6.01 19.70
C PRO A 85 -11.54 6.53 19.80
N ALA A 86 -10.68 5.82 20.52
CA ALA A 86 -9.28 6.20 20.70
C ALA A 86 -8.51 6.17 19.36
N ASN A 87 -8.78 5.17 18.52
CA ASN A 87 -8.14 5.06 17.21
C ASN A 87 -8.69 6.03 16.16
N ARG A 88 -9.77 6.78 16.45
CA ARG A 88 -10.31 7.80 15.53
C ARG A 88 -9.73 9.19 15.76
N ALA A 89 -9.11 9.45 16.91
CA ALA A 89 -8.57 10.77 17.24
C ALA A 89 -7.44 11.21 16.29
N ASP A 90 -6.67 10.26 15.76
CA ASP A 90 -5.55 10.51 14.84
C ASP A 90 -5.93 10.31 13.36
N LEU A 91 -7.20 10.04 13.05
CA LEU A 91 -7.63 9.89 11.66
C LEU A 91 -7.91 11.24 11.03
N ALA A 92 -7.45 11.43 9.80
CA ALA A 92 -7.76 12.61 9.01
C ALA A 92 -9.27 12.83 8.93
N THR A 93 -9.70 14.05 9.22
CA THR A 93 -11.10 14.46 9.15
C THR A 93 -11.51 14.72 7.69
N LYS A 94 -12.82 14.84 7.46
CA LYS A 94 -13.32 15.22 6.13
C LYS A 94 -12.86 16.63 5.76
N GLU A 95 -12.81 17.50 6.76
CA GLU A 95 -12.34 18.88 6.66
C GLU A 95 -10.86 18.92 6.23
N ASP A 96 -10.01 18.05 6.79
CA ASP A 96 -8.61 17.93 6.36
C ASP A 96 -8.48 17.55 4.88
N LEU A 97 -9.32 16.62 4.41
CA LEU A 97 -9.37 16.24 3.01
C LEU A 97 -9.77 17.42 2.11
N GLU A 98 -10.77 18.20 2.53
CA GLU A 98 -11.21 19.38 1.78
C GLU A 98 -10.12 20.46 1.70
N ILE A 99 -9.36 20.66 2.78
CA ILE A 99 -8.21 21.56 2.80
C ILE A 99 -7.12 21.08 1.84
N LEU A 100 -6.79 19.78 1.85
CA LEU A 100 -5.81 19.19 0.94
C LEU A 100 -6.22 19.37 -0.53
N LEU A 101 -7.50 19.12 -0.85
CA LEU A 101 -8.03 19.30 -2.20
C LEU A 101 -8.02 20.77 -2.65
N LYS A 102 -8.23 21.71 -1.72
CA LYS A 102 -8.08 23.14 -2.00
C LYS A 102 -6.63 23.49 -2.33
N ARG A 103 -5.68 23.06 -1.48
CA ARG A 103 -4.25 23.31 -1.72
C ARG A 103 -3.77 22.70 -3.03
N GLN A 104 -4.21 21.48 -3.36
CA GLN A 104 -3.87 20.84 -4.62
C GLN A 104 -4.36 21.65 -5.83
N ARG A 105 -5.55 22.26 -5.76
CA ARG A 105 -6.06 23.12 -6.83
C ARG A 105 -5.23 24.39 -6.98
N GLU A 106 -4.91 25.05 -5.86
CA GLU A 106 -4.08 26.26 -5.84
C GLU A 106 -2.68 26.00 -6.40
N LEU A 107 -2.03 24.91 -5.99
CA LEU A 107 -0.71 24.51 -6.53
C LEU A 107 -0.77 24.27 -8.04
N ASN A 108 -1.78 23.57 -8.53
CA ASN A 108 -1.93 23.35 -9.97
C ASN A 108 -2.19 24.65 -10.75
N GLN A 109 -2.85 25.63 -10.14
CA GLN A 109 -3.01 26.94 -10.75
C GLN A 109 -1.68 27.69 -10.79
N GLN A 110 -0.94 27.72 -9.68
CA GLN A 110 0.38 28.36 -9.60
C GLN A 110 1.37 27.76 -10.60
N LEU A 111 1.35 26.44 -10.79
CA LEU A 111 2.19 25.77 -11.79
C LEU A 111 1.84 26.19 -13.23
N ARG A 112 0.56 26.40 -13.54
CA ARG A 112 0.15 26.91 -14.86
C ARG A 112 0.65 28.34 -15.08
N GLU A 113 0.43 29.22 -14.12
CA GLU A 113 0.91 30.60 -14.18
C GLU A 113 2.44 30.67 -14.30
N LEU A 114 3.17 29.80 -13.59
CA LEU A 114 4.62 29.71 -13.70
C LEU A 114 5.06 29.25 -15.10
N ASN A 115 4.41 28.22 -15.66
CA ASN A 115 4.71 27.72 -17.00
C ASN A 115 4.46 28.79 -18.07
N GLU A 116 3.38 29.55 -17.95
CA GLU A 116 3.08 30.67 -18.87
C GLU A 116 4.18 31.74 -18.81
N ARG A 117 4.64 32.10 -17.61
CA ARG A 117 5.74 33.07 -17.45
C ARG A 117 7.05 32.58 -18.06
N VAL A 118 7.39 31.31 -17.88
CA VAL A 118 8.59 30.71 -18.48
C VAL A 118 8.48 30.71 -20.01
N ASP A 119 7.35 30.30 -20.57
CA ASP A 119 7.12 30.29 -22.02
C ASP A 119 7.22 31.69 -22.64
N THR A 120 6.74 32.73 -21.94
CA THR A 120 6.89 34.12 -22.41
C THR A 120 8.32 34.66 -22.34
N GLN A 121 9.19 34.08 -21.51
CA GLN A 121 10.57 34.51 -21.35
C GLN A 121 11.55 33.77 -22.28
N ASP A 122 11.16 32.61 -22.80
CA ASP A 122 11.89 31.82 -23.81
C ASP A 122 11.63 32.28 -25.26
N ARG A 123 10.80 33.31 -25.46
CA ARG A 123 10.44 33.88 -26.78
C ARG A 123 11.10 35.23 -27.04
#